data_AF-A0A534ZL65-F1
#
_entry.id   AF-A0A534ZL65-F1
#
_cell.length_a   1.000
_cell.length_b   1.000
_cell.length_c   1.000
_cell.angle_alpha   90.00
_cell.angle_beta   90.00
_cell.angle_gamma   90.00
#
_symmetry.space_group_name_H-M   'P 1'
#
loop_
_entity.id
_entity.type
_entity.pdbx_description
1 polymer ?
#
loop_
_entity_poly.entity_id
_entity_poly.type
_entity_poly.pdbx_seq_one_letter_code
_entity_poly.pdbx_strand_id
1 'polypeptide(L)'
;MKRPSTEGGAGRVNGRTAPRIARAKVVALGARHERRKPVPAADLAIATFLHRLLGDVTAGADLDRVLAAIVQGAAHLCGVQMATQRTIARLLIADKTHKQIAEATGLSSRTVGHYVERLKLRCGASTMHGLVGSLLRGT
;
A
#
# COMPACT_ATOMS: atom_id res chain seq x y z
N MET A 1 33.42 59.41 -3.36
CA MET A 1 33.98 59.48 -4.74
C MET A 1 35.44 59.05 -4.69
N LYS A 2 36.02 58.66 -5.85
CA LYS A 2 37.45 58.32 -6.10
C LYS A 2 38.06 57.12 -5.34
N ARG A 3 38.64 56.19 -6.12
CA ARG A 3 39.74 55.29 -5.74
C ARG A 3 41.08 55.87 -6.26
N PRO A 4 42.21 55.44 -5.69
CA PRO A 4 43.40 55.00 -6.45
C PRO A 4 43.77 53.54 -6.06
N SER A 5 44.44 52.64 -6.81
CA SER A 5 45.32 52.65 -8.01
C SER A 5 46.75 53.18 -7.78
N THR A 6 47.84 52.46 -8.12
CA THR A 6 48.06 51.03 -8.48
C THR A 6 49.16 50.42 -7.52
N GLU A 7 50.19 49.61 -7.80
CA GLU A 7 50.79 49.01 -9.02
C GLU A 7 51.65 47.75 -8.71
N GLY A 8 51.77 46.84 -9.68
CA GLY A 8 52.79 45.78 -9.75
C GLY A 8 52.65 44.56 -8.81
N GLY A 9 53.34 43.44 -9.04
CA GLY A 9 54.14 43.08 -10.22
C GLY A 9 54.93 41.75 -10.07
N ALA A 10 54.71 40.81 -11.00
CA ALA A 10 55.54 39.63 -11.36
C ALA A 10 56.24 38.77 -10.28
N GLY A 11 55.90 37.46 -10.23
CA GLY A 11 56.70 36.44 -9.53
C GLY A 11 56.40 35.00 -9.99
N ARG A 12 57.44 34.24 -10.38
CA ARG A 12 57.40 32.76 -10.58
C ARG A 12 57.51 32.07 -9.19
N VAL A 13 57.38 30.75 -8.96
CA VAL A 13 57.90 29.56 -9.66
C VAL A 13 57.02 28.32 -9.39
N ASN A 14 57.14 27.28 -10.22
CA ASN A 14 56.45 25.99 -10.13
C ASN A 14 56.64 25.24 -8.78
N GLY A 15 55.59 24.54 -8.34
CA GLY A 15 55.67 23.48 -7.32
C GLY A 15 54.66 22.36 -7.59
N ARG A 16 55.11 21.25 -8.21
CA ARG A 16 54.30 20.03 -8.42
C ARG A 16 54.55 19.02 -7.28
N THR A 17 53.54 18.73 -6.45
CA THR A 17 53.54 17.50 -5.63
C THR A 17 52.12 16.94 -5.42
N ALA A 18 51.95 15.66 -5.76
CA ALA A 18 50.90 14.70 -5.35
C ALA A 18 49.40 15.14 -5.26
N PRO A 19 48.48 14.53 -6.04
CA PRO A 19 47.04 14.64 -5.79
C PRO A 19 46.60 13.82 -4.57
N ARG A 20 45.70 14.38 -3.75
CA ARG A 20 45.05 13.63 -2.64
C ARG A 20 44.14 12.54 -3.20
N ILE A 21 44.50 11.27 -2.96
CA ILE A 21 43.65 10.12 -3.27
C ILE A 21 42.38 10.18 -2.41
N ALA A 22 41.23 10.38 -3.04
CA ALA A 22 39.94 10.30 -2.37
C ALA A 22 39.66 8.85 -1.95
N ARG A 23 39.60 8.58 -0.65
CA ARG A 23 39.17 7.27 -0.12
C ARG A 23 37.69 7.07 -0.45
N ALA A 24 37.40 6.33 -1.51
CA ALA A 24 36.07 5.88 -1.85
C ALA A 24 35.48 5.11 -0.66
N LYS A 25 34.40 5.65 -0.08
CA LYS A 25 33.73 5.05 1.08
C LYS A 25 32.88 3.89 0.58
N VAL A 26 33.42 2.68 0.63
CA VAL A 26 32.72 1.46 0.18
C VAL A 26 31.44 1.30 0.99
N VAL A 27 30.31 1.62 0.35
CA VAL A 27 28.99 1.33 0.90
C VAL A 27 28.79 -0.16 0.78
N ALA A 28 28.90 -0.87 1.90
CA ALA A 28 28.51 -2.26 1.96
C ALA A 28 27.05 -2.38 1.52
N LEU A 29 26.80 -3.19 0.48
CA LEU A 29 25.46 -3.57 0.05
C LEU A 29 24.83 -4.47 1.11
N GLY A 30 24.36 -3.85 2.19
CA GLY A 30 23.61 -4.50 3.25
C GLY A 30 22.41 -5.19 2.63
N ALA A 31 22.44 -6.51 2.59
CA ALA A 31 21.43 -7.31 1.91
C ALA A 31 20.05 -6.93 2.45
N ARG A 32 19.17 -6.40 1.58
CA ARG A 32 17.77 -6.21 1.91
C ARG A 32 17.14 -7.58 2.09
N HIS A 33 17.20 -8.07 3.33
CA HIS A 33 16.45 -9.23 3.76
C HIS A 33 14.98 -8.79 3.86
N GLU A 34 14.34 -8.68 2.70
CA GLU A 34 12.89 -8.59 2.54
C GLU A 34 12.29 -9.73 3.36
N ARG A 35 11.85 -9.41 4.58
CA ARG A 35 11.08 -10.33 5.41
C ARG A 35 9.81 -10.62 4.63
N ARG A 36 9.80 -11.74 3.89
CA ARG A 36 8.60 -12.29 3.27
C ARG A 36 7.54 -12.38 4.35
N LYS A 37 6.62 -11.40 4.36
CA LYS A 37 5.45 -11.47 5.23
C LYS A 37 4.73 -12.78 4.89
N PRO A 38 4.26 -13.55 5.89
CA PRO A 38 3.46 -14.72 5.59
C PRO A 38 2.29 -14.29 4.71
N VAL A 39 2.11 -14.97 3.58
CA VAL A 39 1.03 -14.65 2.63
C VAL A 39 -0.30 -14.77 3.38
N PRO A 40 -1.13 -13.71 3.42
CA PRO A 40 -2.44 -13.79 4.07
C PRO A 40 -3.24 -14.96 3.54
N ALA A 41 -3.94 -15.68 4.42
CA ALA A 41 -4.68 -16.88 4.03
C ALA A 41 -5.74 -16.61 2.94
N ALA A 42 -6.28 -15.38 2.88
CA ALA A 42 -7.15 -14.92 1.81
C ALA A 42 -6.44 -14.82 0.45
N ASP A 43 -5.21 -14.29 0.41
CA ASP A 43 -4.42 -14.16 -0.82
C ASP A 43 -4.04 -15.55 -1.38
N LEU A 44 -3.73 -16.49 -0.49
CA LEU A 44 -3.50 -17.90 -0.85
C LEU A 44 -4.79 -18.53 -1.42
N ALA A 45 -5.94 -18.35 -0.77
CA ALA A 45 -7.22 -18.88 -1.26
C ALA A 45 -7.59 -18.32 -2.64
N ILE A 46 -7.36 -17.02 -2.89
CA ILE A 46 -7.54 -16.37 -4.19
C ILE A 46 -6.59 -16.98 -5.23
N ALA A 47 -5.30 -17.15 -4.90
CA ALA A 47 -4.33 -17.75 -5.81
C ALA A 47 -4.70 -19.21 -6.17
N THR A 48 -5.14 -20.02 -5.20
CA THR A 48 -5.60 -21.39 -5.44
C THR A 48 -6.86 -21.43 -6.31
N PHE A 49 -7.83 -20.52 -6.09
CA PHE A 49 -9.01 -20.39 -6.93
C PHE A 49 -8.64 -20.02 -8.38
N LEU A 50 -7.80 -19.00 -8.58
CA LEU A 50 -7.37 -18.55 -9.91
C LEU A 50 -6.58 -19.63 -10.65
N HIS A 51 -5.71 -20.37 -9.97
CA HIS A 51 -4.98 -21.51 -10.55
C HIS A 51 -5.94 -22.62 -10.99
N ARG A 52 -6.97 -22.94 -10.20
CA ARG A 52 -8.00 -23.92 -10.57
C ARG A 52 -8.83 -23.45 -11.76
N LEU A 53 -9.27 -22.19 -11.76
CA LEU A 53 -10.06 -21.62 -12.86
C LEU A 53 -9.26 -21.59 -14.17
N LEU A 54 -7.98 -21.22 -14.11
CA LEU A 54 -7.08 -21.28 -15.26
C LEU A 54 -6.91 -22.72 -15.75
N GLY A 55 -6.78 -23.70 -14.85
CA GLY A 55 -6.71 -25.12 -15.19
C GLY A 55 -7.98 -25.65 -15.87
N ASP A 56 -9.17 -25.29 -15.37
CA ASP A 56 -10.45 -25.66 -16.00
C ASP A 56 -10.56 -25.05 -17.41
N VAL A 57 -10.16 -23.77 -17.60
CA VAL A 57 -10.14 -23.11 -18.91
C VAL A 57 -9.12 -23.72 -19.88
N THR A 58 -7.89 -24.00 -19.44
CA THR A 58 -6.85 -24.58 -20.32
C THR A 58 -7.07 -26.06 -20.63
N ALA A 59 -7.81 -26.79 -19.80
CA ALA A 59 -8.27 -28.14 -20.08
C ALA A 59 -9.45 -28.20 -21.08
N GLY A 60 -9.97 -27.05 -21.54
CA GLY A 60 -11.15 -27.00 -22.41
C GLY A 60 -12.43 -27.47 -21.71
N ALA A 61 -12.57 -27.19 -20.41
CA ALA A 61 -13.79 -27.50 -19.68
C ALA A 61 -15.00 -26.77 -20.27
N ASP A 62 -16.18 -27.39 -20.13
CA ASP A 62 -17.45 -26.84 -20.60
C ASP A 62 -17.70 -25.41 -20.07
N LEU A 63 -18.28 -24.57 -20.92
CA LEU A 63 -18.62 -23.18 -20.62
C LEU A 63 -19.46 -23.07 -19.34
N ASP A 64 -20.43 -23.97 -19.11
CA ASP A 64 -21.26 -23.94 -17.91
C ASP A 64 -20.44 -24.16 -16.62
N ARG A 65 -19.42 -25.03 -16.68
CA ARG A 65 -18.48 -25.25 -15.56
C ARG A 65 -17.59 -24.04 -15.32
N VAL A 66 -17.09 -23.40 -16.37
CA VAL A 66 -16.27 -22.18 -16.26
C VAL A 66 -17.11 -21.02 -15.70
N LEU A 67 -18.34 -20.84 -16.16
CA LEU A 67 -19.27 -19.85 -15.65
C LEU A 67 -19.63 -20.10 -14.18
N ALA A 68 -19.95 -21.34 -13.80
CA ALA A 68 -20.22 -21.71 -12.41
C ALA A 68 -19.02 -21.40 -11.48
N ALA A 69 -17.80 -21.70 -11.93
CA ALA A 69 -16.58 -21.37 -11.17
C ALA A 69 -16.38 -19.85 -11.03
N ILE A 70 -16.61 -19.06 -12.09
CA ILE A 70 -16.54 -17.59 -12.04
C ILE A 70 -17.58 -17.03 -11.06
N VAL A 71 -18.83 -17.49 -11.11
CA VAL A 71 -19.92 -17.06 -10.21
C VAL A 71 -19.58 -17.40 -8.75
N GLN A 72 -19.07 -18.61 -8.48
CA GLN A 72 -18.62 -19.01 -7.14
C GLN A 72 -17.47 -18.14 -6.62
N GLY A 73 -16.48 -17.82 -7.48
CA GLY A 73 -15.38 -16.93 -7.15
C GLY A 73 -15.85 -15.50 -6.85
N ALA A 74 -16.75 -14.95 -7.67
CA ALA A 74 -17.34 -13.64 -7.46
C ALA A 74 -18.16 -13.55 -6.16
N ALA A 75 -18.95 -14.59 -5.85
CA ALA A 75 -19.69 -14.71 -4.60
C ALA A 75 -18.76 -14.75 -3.38
N HIS A 76 -17.66 -15.52 -3.45
CA HIS A 76 -16.66 -15.57 -2.39
C HIS A 76 -15.97 -14.21 -2.17
N LEU A 77 -15.51 -13.55 -3.24
CA LEU A 77 -14.89 -12.22 -3.16
C LEU A 77 -15.85 -11.16 -2.60
N CYS A 78 -17.13 -11.21 -2.97
CA CYS A 78 -18.17 -10.36 -2.41
C CYS A 78 -18.33 -10.59 -0.90
N GLY A 79 -18.40 -11.86 -0.47
CA GLY A 79 -18.46 -12.25 0.94
C GLY A 79 -17.27 -11.72 1.76
N VAL A 80 -16.05 -11.83 1.22
CA VAL A 80 -14.82 -11.29 1.84
C VAL A 80 -14.89 -9.77 1.96
N GLN A 81 -15.25 -9.04 0.90
CA GLN A 81 -15.39 -7.57 0.95
C GLN A 81 -16.43 -7.12 1.98
N MET A 82 -17.58 -7.81 2.07
CA MET A 82 -18.62 -7.51 3.04
C MET A 82 -18.17 -7.80 4.48
N ALA A 83 -17.41 -8.88 4.70
CA ALA A 83 -16.80 -9.17 6.00
C ALA A 83 -15.80 -8.07 6.41
N THR A 84 -14.89 -7.66 5.52
CA THR A 84 -13.94 -6.56 5.76
C THR A 84 -14.68 -5.26 6.13
N GLN A 85 -15.74 -4.91 5.41
CA GLN A 85 -16.53 -3.71 5.68
C GLN A 85 -17.27 -3.77 7.03
N ARG A 86 -17.79 -4.93 7.44
CA ARG A 86 -18.38 -5.13 8.77
C ARG A 86 -17.33 -4.96 9.88
N THR A 87 -16.12 -5.49 9.69
CA THR A 87 -15.01 -5.31 10.65
C THR A 87 -14.61 -3.84 10.77
N ILE A 88 -14.48 -3.11 9.67
CA ILE A 88 -14.20 -1.67 9.68
C ILE A 88 -15.32 -0.90 10.37
N ALA A 89 -16.60 -1.20 10.08
CA ALA A 89 -17.74 -0.56 10.73
C ALA A 89 -17.76 -0.80 12.26
N ARG A 90 -17.48 -2.02 12.73
CA ARG A 90 -17.36 -2.34 14.16
C ARG A 90 -16.24 -1.57 14.84
N LEU A 91 -15.09 -1.42 14.18
CA LEU A 91 -13.96 -0.66 14.71
C LEU A 91 -14.23 0.86 14.72
N LEU A 92 -14.98 1.39 13.76
CA LEU A 92 -15.47 2.78 13.80
C LEU A 92 -16.44 3.03 14.96
N ILE A 93 -17.35 2.09 15.25
CA ILE A 93 -18.23 2.16 16.43
C ILE A 93 -17.41 2.14 17.73
N ALA A 94 -16.33 1.36 17.76
CA ALA A 94 -15.38 1.30 18.89
C ALA A 94 -14.34 2.45 18.90
N ASP A 95 -14.66 3.57 18.25
CA ASP A 95 -13.87 4.81 18.13
C ASP A 95 -12.39 4.60 17.75
N LYS A 96 -12.13 3.70 16.78
CA LYS A 96 -10.79 3.47 16.26
C LYS A 96 -10.47 4.39 15.10
N THR A 97 -9.34 5.09 15.21
CA THR A 97 -8.79 5.91 14.12
C THR A 97 -8.46 5.08 12.89
N HIS A 98 -8.44 5.68 11.70
CA HIS A 98 -8.09 4.97 10.46
C HIS A 98 -6.72 4.26 10.52
N LYS A 99 -5.77 4.76 11.32
CA LYS A 99 -4.48 4.11 11.57
C LYS A 99 -4.63 2.83 12.40
N GLN A 100 -5.36 2.88 13.52
CA GLN A 100 -5.62 1.69 14.35
C GLN A 100 -6.46 0.65 13.59
N ILE A 101 -7.39 1.08 12.74
CA ILE A 101 -8.14 0.18 11.86
C ILE A 101 -7.21 -0.48 10.83
N ALA A 102 -6.31 0.27 10.21
CA ALA A 102 -5.32 -0.27 9.28
C ALA A 102 -4.42 -1.31 9.95
N GLU A 103 -3.91 -1.01 11.15
CA GLU A 103 -3.10 -1.93 11.96
C GLU A 103 -3.89 -3.20 12.36
N ALA A 104 -5.14 -3.06 12.82
CA ALA A 104 -6.00 -4.17 13.23
C ALA A 104 -6.54 -5.04 12.07
N THR A 105 -6.52 -4.54 10.83
CA THR A 105 -7.02 -5.25 9.63
C THR A 105 -5.92 -5.68 8.65
N GLY A 106 -4.67 -5.28 8.89
CA GLY A 106 -3.55 -5.47 7.96
C GLY A 106 -3.62 -4.61 6.69
N LEU A 107 -4.59 -3.72 6.58
CA LEU A 107 -4.82 -2.86 5.42
C LEU A 107 -3.95 -1.60 5.46
N SER A 108 -3.86 -0.86 4.34
CA SER A 108 -3.31 0.51 4.36
C SER A 108 -4.36 1.51 4.86
N SER A 109 -3.95 2.59 5.51
CA SER A 109 -4.86 3.67 5.93
C SER A 109 -5.61 4.32 4.76
N ARG A 110 -5.06 4.27 3.54
CA ARG A 110 -5.74 4.71 2.30
C ARG A 110 -6.84 3.73 1.88
N THR A 111 -6.59 2.43 2.03
CA THR A 111 -7.59 1.37 1.79
C THR A 111 -8.73 1.46 2.82
N VAL A 112 -8.41 1.70 4.09
CA VAL A 112 -9.41 1.99 5.14
C VAL A 112 -10.24 3.21 4.76
N GLY A 113 -9.60 4.34 4.42
CA GLY A 113 -10.31 5.55 3.98
C GLY A 113 -11.28 5.29 2.82
N HIS A 114 -10.87 4.54 1.80
CA HIS A 114 -11.76 4.13 0.71
C HIS A 114 -12.98 3.31 1.19
N TYR A 115 -12.78 2.35 2.10
CA TYR A 115 -13.89 1.60 2.71
C TYR A 115 -14.81 2.49 3.55
N VAL A 116 -14.27 3.52 4.22
CA VAL A 116 -15.06 4.50 4.99
C VAL A 116 -15.91 5.37 4.07
N GLU A 117 -15.38 5.84 2.93
CA GLU A 117 -16.21 6.56 1.93
C GLU A 117 -17.27 5.64 1.31
N ARG A 118 -16.99 4.35 1.06
CA ARG A 118 -18.01 3.38 0.62
C ARG A 118 -19.04 3.05 1.71
N LEU A 119 -18.70 3.18 2.99
CA LEU A 119 -19.64 3.08 4.11
C LEU A 119 -20.54 4.32 4.16
N LYS A 120 -19.97 5.53 4.11
CA LYS A 120 -20.70 6.81 4.02
C LYS A 120 -21.75 6.81 2.91
N LEU A 121 -21.36 6.44 1.69
CA LEU A 121 -22.25 6.40 0.52
C LEU A 121 -23.45 5.47 0.74
N ARG A 122 -23.26 4.28 1.35
CA ARG A 122 -24.38 3.36 1.66
C ARG A 122 -25.27 3.83 2.81
N CYS A 123 -24.71 4.58 3.76
CA CYS A 123 -25.43 5.11 4.91
C CYS A 123 -26.03 6.51 4.67
N GLY A 124 -25.93 7.07 3.46
CA GLY A 124 -26.38 8.42 3.13
C GLY A 124 -25.66 9.54 3.89
N ALA A 125 -24.48 9.26 4.46
CA ALA A 125 -23.83 10.12 5.44
C ALA A 125 -22.64 10.89 4.84
N SER A 126 -22.65 12.23 4.92
CA SER A 126 -21.52 13.06 4.51
C SER A 126 -20.39 13.14 5.55
N THR A 127 -20.72 13.03 6.83
CA THR A 127 -19.78 13.19 7.97
C THR A 127 -19.51 11.87 8.69
N MET A 128 -18.39 11.79 9.42
CA MET A 128 -18.07 10.62 10.26
C MET A 128 -19.07 10.43 11.40
N HIS A 129 -19.54 11.51 12.02
CA HIS A 129 -20.58 11.45 13.05
C HIS A 129 -21.89 10.91 12.50
N GLY A 130 -22.32 11.39 11.32
CA GLY A 130 -23.49 10.86 10.62
C GLY A 130 -23.34 9.38 10.25
N LEU A 131 -22.13 8.95 9.82
CA LEU A 131 -21.86 7.53 9.55
C LEU A 131 -21.99 6.67 10.81
N VAL A 132 -21.30 7.03 11.90
CA VAL A 132 -21.35 6.25 13.15
C VAL A 132 -22.78 6.22 13.73
N GLY A 133 -23.50 7.35 13.71
CA GLY A 133 -24.90 7.43 14.12
C GLY A 133 -25.88 6.66 13.22
N SER A 134 -25.52 6.37 11.96
CA SER A 134 -26.29 5.47 11.09
C SER A 134 -25.91 4.00 11.33
N LEU A 135 -24.63 3.69 11.55
CA LEU A 135 -24.16 2.34 11.85
C LEU A 135 -24.75 1.81 13.17
N LEU A 136 -24.78 2.64 14.22
CA LEU A 136 -25.40 2.32 15.53
C LEU A 136 -26.92 2.06 15.48
N ARG A 137 -27.59 2.42 14.39
CA ARG A 137 -29.03 2.15 14.17
C ARG A 137 -29.28 0.97 13.23
N GLY A 138 -28.24 0.30 12.75
CA GLY A 138 -28.28 -0.88 11.88
C GLY A 138 -27.55 -2.10 12.46
N THR A 139 -27.30 -2.11 13.76
CA THR A 139 -26.70 -3.21 14.54
C THR A 139 -27.69 -3.78 15.54
#